data_AF-A0A835MLM9-F1
#
_entry.id   AF-A0A835MLM9-F1
#
_cell.length_a   1.000
_cell.length_b   1.000
_cell.length_c   1.000
_cell.angle_alpha   90.00
_cell.angle_beta   90.00
_cell.angle_gamma   90.00
#
_symmetry.space_group_name_H-M   'P 1'
#
loop_
_entity.id
_entity.type
_entity.pdbx_description
1 polymer ?
#
loop_
_entity_poly.entity_id
_entity_poly.type
_entity_poly.pdbx_seq_one_letter_code
_entity_poly.pdbx_strand_id
1 'polypeptide(L)'
;MHAWQLPNILMTENLEPKHSDFGLAKMLGMEESKVFTDVRGTMGYMDPEYLSNAKLTCASDIYSFGIVALQLLSGQKVIELDLDARDQLIRKAKDVSAANRPLTDFQDPSLNR
;
A
#
# COMPACT_ATOMS: atom_id res chain seq x y z
N MET A 1 -5.84 12.43 -4.80
CA MET A 1 -5.99 10.99 -4.54
C MET A 1 -5.12 10.21 -5.51
N HIS A 2 -4.22 9.41 -4.97
CA HIS A 2 -3.27 8.59 -5.71
C HIS A 2 -2.95 7.30 -4.93
N ALA A 3 -2.90 6.16 -5.63
CA ALA A 3 -2.48 4.90 -5.02
C ALA A 3 -0.96 4.87 -4.83
N TRP A 4 -0.50 4.67 -3.60
CA TRP A 4 0.91 4.47 -3.25
C TRP A 4 1.38 3.10 -3.73
N GLN A 5 2.55 3.07 -4.36
CA GLN A 5 3.21 1.84 -4.80
C GLN A 5 4.69 1.94 -4.53
N LEU A 6 5.29 0.88 -4.01
CA LEU A 6 6.71 0.89 -3.65
C LEU A 6 7.65 1.19 -4.84
N PRO A 7 7.42 0.66 -6.07
CA PRO A 7 8.23 1.00 -7.24
C PRO A 7 8.21 2.50 -7.61
N ASN A 8 7.18 3.23 -7.17
CA ASN A 8 7.01 4.65 -7.47
C ASN A 8 7.67 5.57 -6.42
N ILE A 9 8.25 5.00 -5.36
CA ILE A 9 9.04 5.72 -4.34
C ILE A 9 10.52 5.62 -4.73
N LEU A 10 11.06 6.71 -5.25
CA LEU A 10 12.47 6.84 -5.59
C LEU A 10 13.25 7.39 -4.39
N MET A 11 14.55 7.11 -4.33
CA MET A 11 15.44 7.73 -3.35
C MET A 11 16.35 8.75 -4.03
N THR A 12 16.52 9.90 -3.39
CA THR A 12 17.58 10.86 -3.76
C THR A 12 18.95 10.35 -3.31
N GLU A 13 20.01 11.04 -3.73
CA GLU A 13 21.38 10.80 -3.25
C GLU A 13 21.51 10.92 -1.72
N ASN A 14 20.64 11.74 -1.10
CA ASN A 14 20.59 11.95 0.35
C ASN A 14 19.69 10.95 1.08
N LEU A 15 19.27 9.86 0.43
CA LEU A 15 18.31 8.88 0.96
C LEU A 15 16.93 9.46 1.31
N GLU A 16 16.53 10.54 0.66
CA GLU A 16 15.20 11.11 0.83
C GLU A 16 14.21 10.43 -0.12
N PRO A 17 13.08 9.89 0.38
CA PRO A 17 12.07 9.29 -0.48
C PRO A 17 11.29 10.35 -1.25
N LYS A 18 11.09 10.14 -2.56
CA LYS A 18 10.28 10.99 -3.45
C LYS A 18 9.33 10.15 -4.30
N HIS A 19 8.07 10.56 -4.36
CA HIS A 19 7.06 9.92 -5.20
C HIS A 19 7.22 10.39 -6.66
N SER A 20 7.27 9.45 -7.60
CA SER A 20 7.62 9.75 -9.01
C SER A 20 6.47 9.62 -10.01
N ASP A 21 5.41 8.90 -9.68
CA ASP A 21 4.29 8.65 -10.59
C ASP A 21 3.01 9.37 -10.14
N PHE A 22 2.49 10.23 -11.02
CA PHE A 22 1.23 10.95 -10.80
C PHE A 22 0.21 10.69 -11.91
N GLY A 23 0.42 9.67 -12.76
CA GLY A 23 -0.44 9.40 -13.93
C GLY A 23 -1.89 9.04 -13.59
N LEU A 24 -2.14 8.58 -12.36
CA LEU A 24 -3.47 8.28 -11.83
C LEU A 24 -3.98 9.31 -10.82
N ALA A 25 -3.24 10.40 -10.60
CA ALA A 25 -3.62 11.40 -9.60
C ALA A 25 -4.95 12.07 -9.98
N LYS A 26 -5.87 12.11 -9.02
CA LYS A 26 -7.14 12.85 -9.12
C LYS A 26 -7.15 13.99 -8.12
N MET A 27 -7.52 15.18 -8.58
CA MET A 27 -7.77 16.33 -7.71
C MET A 27 -9.18 16.20 -7.13
N LEU A 28 -9.31 16.39 -5.82
CA LEU A 28 -10.59 16.54 -5.14
C LEU A 28 -10.90 18.04 -5.00
N GLY A 29 -12.16 18.42 -5.18
CA GLY A 29 -12.61 19.73 -4.69
C GLY A 29 -12.46 19.85 -3.16
N MET A 30 -12.35 21.06 -2.62
CA MET A 30 -12.18 21.30 -1.18
C MET A 30 -13.25 20.64 -0.29
N GLU A 31 -14.48 20.46 -0.81
CA GLU A 31 -15.59 19.82 -0.10
C GLU A 31 -15.85 18.37 -0.55
N GLU A 32 -15.08 17.87 -1.52
CA GLU A 32 -15.25 16.51 -2.02
C GLU A 32 -14.38 15.54 -1.22
N SER A 33 -15.00 14.46 -0.75
CA SER A 33 -14.31 13.36 -0.04
C SER A 33 -14.12 12.11 -0.89
N LYS A 34 -14.68 12.10 -2.11
CA LYS A 34 -14.72 10.94 -2.99
C LYS A 34 -14.81 11.35 -4.46
N VAL A 35 -14.27 10.51 -5.34
CA VAL A 35 -14.45 10.61 -6.79
C VAL A 35 -14.84 9.23 -7.32
N PHE A 36 -15.86 9.18 -8.18
CA PHE A 36 -16.18 7.97 -8.92
C PHE A 36 -15.33 7.92 -10.20
N THR A 37 -14.61 6.83 -10.40
CA THR A 37 -13.72 6.67 -11.56
C THR A 37 -13.80 5.25 -12.10
N ASP A 38 -13.36 5.03 -13.34
CA ASP A 38 -12.96 3.68 -13.74
C ASP A 38 -11.95 3.14 -12.73
N VAL A 39 -12.11 1.88 -12.33
CA VAL A 39 -11.15 1.20 -11.46
C VAL A 39 -9.83 1.07 -12.21
N ARG A 40 -8.83 1.83 -11.78
CA ARG A 40 -7.46 1.81 -12.29
C ARG A 40 -6.47 1.82 -11.14
N GLY A 41 -5.38 1.07 -11.29
CA GLY A 41 -4.32 0.93 -10.28
C GLY A 41 -3.68 -0.45 -10.34
N THR A 42 -2.69 -0.67 -9.47
CA THR A 42 -1.96 -1.94 -9.35
C THR A 42 -2.63 -2.83 -8.31
N MET A 43 -3.09 -4.03 -8.69
CA MET A 43 -4.01 -4.84 -7.87
C MET A 43 -3.51 -5.12 -6.45
N GLY A 44 -2.22 -5.39 -6.27
CA GLY A 44 -1.62 -5.61 -4.95
C GLY A 44 -1.77 -4.44 -3.95
N TYR A 45 -1.97 -3.21 -4.44
CA TYR A 45 -2.06 -1.99 -3.63
C TYR A 45 -3.47 -1.40 -3.57
N MET A 46 -4.41 -1.92 -4.36
CA MET A 46 -5.76 -1.36 -4.45
C MET A 46 -6.60 -1.67 -3.22
N ASP A 47 -7.27 -0.63 -2.73
CA ASP A 47 -8.29 -0.68 -1.69
C ASP A 47 -9.46 -1.59 -2.13
N PRO A 48 -9.80 -2.64 -1.35
CA PRO A 48 -10.92 -3.52 -1.64
C PRO A 48 -12.26 -2.80 -1.80
N GLU A 49 -12.49 -1.70 -1.07
CA GLU A 49 -13.72 -0.93 -1.23
C GLU A 49 -13.74 -0.24 -2.59
N TYR A 50 -12.64 0.43 -2.97
CA TYR A 50 -12.50 1.04 -4.30
C TYR A 50 -12.68 0.03 -5.44
N LEU A 51 -12.17 -1.20 -5.30
CA LEU A 51 -12.39 -2.29 -6.27
C LEU A 51 -13.87 -2.67 -6.40
N SER A 52 -14.63 -2.60 -5.31
CA SER A 52 -16.03 -3.04 -5.25
C SER A 52 -17.00 -1.96 -5.72
N ASN A 53 -16.76 -0.70 -5.35
CA ASN A 53 -17.73 0.39 -5.52
C ASN A 53 -17.23 1.51 -6.45
N ALA A 54 -16.04 1.39 -7.03
CA ALA A 54 -15.41 2.37 -7.91
C ALA A 54 -15.27 3.78 -7.29
N LYS A 55 -15.31 3.88 -5.96
CA LYS A 55 -15.23 5.12 -5.19
C LYS A 55 -13.81 5.30 -4.66
N LEU A 56 -13.05 6.18 -5.32
CA LEU A 56 -11.73 6.57 -4.86
C LEU A 56 -11.87 7.59 -3.72
N THR A 57 -11.15 7.38 -2.61
CA THR A 57 -11.16 8.27 -1.44
C THR A 57 -9.75 8.45 -0.87
N CYS A 58 -9.58 9.41 0.06
CA CYS A 58 -8.34 9.50 0.84
C CYS A 58 -8.04 8.22 1.63
N ALA A 59 -9.06 7.44 2.02
CA ALA A 59 -8.86 6.14 2.69
C ALA A 59 -8.23 5.11 1.75
N SER A 60 -8.50 5.19 0.43
CA SER A 60 -7.88 4.33 -0.57
C SER A 60 -6.38 4.60 -0.68
N ASP A 61 -5.96 5.88 -0.59
CA ASP A 61 -4.55 6.26 -0.54
C ASP A 61 -3.89 5.74 0.75
N ILE A 62 -4.55 5.89 1.91
CA ILE A 62 -4.07 5.37 3.21
C ILE A 62 -3.90 3.85 3.17
N TYR A 63 -4.86 3.12 2.57
CA TYR A 63 -4.78 1.67 2.42
C TYR A 63 -3.54 1.27 1.62
N SER A 64 -3.36 1.89 0.44
CA SER A 64 -2.21 1.60 -0.43
C SER A 64 -0.87 1.91 0.24
N PHE A 65 -0.77 3.01 0.99
CA PHE A 65 0.40 3.34 1.81
C PHE A 65 0.64 2.30 2.91
N GLY A 66 -0.42 1.80 3.54
CA GLY A 66 -0.34 0.70 4.50
C GLY A 66 0.31 -0.56 3.92
N ILE A 67 -0.07 -0.94 2.70
CA ILE A 67 0.56 -2.06 1.99
C ILE A 67 2.06 -1.81 1.77
N VAL A 68 2.44 -0.61 1.33
CA VAL A 68 3.85 -0.21 1.16
C VAL A 68 4.62 -0.29 2.48
N ALA A 69 4.05 0.20 3.58
CA ALA A 69 4.67 0.15 4.90
C ALA A 69 4.88 -1.30 5.36
N LEU A 70 3.87 -2.17 5.20
CA LEU A 70 4.00 -3.60 5.52
C LEU A 70 5.06 -4.29 4.64
N GLN A 71 5.15 -3.90 3.37
CA GLN A 71 6.17 -4.38 2.44
C GLN A 71 7.59 -4.04 2.92
N LEU A 72 7.79 -2.79 3.34
CA LEU A 72 9.07 -2.30 3.87
C LEU A 72 9.44 -2.98 5.19
N LEU A 73 8.49 -3.10 6.12
CA LEU A 73 8.74 -3.69 7.44
C LEU A 73 9.05 -5.18 7.37
N SER A 74 8.48 -5.88 6.39
CA SER A 74 8.63 -7.33 6.24
C SER A 74 9.70 -7.77 5.25
N GLY A 75 10.19 -6.85 4.41
CA GLY A 75 11.07 -7.17 3.29
C GLY A 75 10.42 -8.08 2.23
N GLN A 76 9.14 -8.41 2.35
CA GLN A 76 8.43 -9.28 1.41
C GLN A 76 8.01 -8.47 0.18
N LYS A 77 8.12 -9.03 -1.03
CA LYS A 77 7.59 -8.38 -2.23
C LYS A 77 6.08 -8.63 -2.35
N VAL A 78 5.30 -7.56 -2.52
CA VAL A 78 3.94 -7.64 -3.04
C VAL A 78 4.07 -7.69 -4.56
N ILE A 79 3.75 -8.84 -5.17
CA ILE A 79 3.74 -9.00 -6.62
C ILE A 79 2.38 -8.45 -7.11
N GLU A 80 2.40 -7.66 -8.19
CA GLU A 80 1.27 -6.83 -8.64
C GLU A 80 -0.06 -7.59 -8.81
N LEU A 81 -0.03 -8.89 -9.08
CA LEU A 81 -1.19 -9.77 -9.28
C LEU A 81 -1.39 -10.81 -8.17
N ASP A 82 -0.53 -10.85 -7.16
CA ASP A 82 -0.58 -11.85 -6.11
C ASP A 82 -1.40 -11.35 -4.91
N LEU A 83 -2.73 -11.44 -5.06
CA LEU A 83 -3.68 -11.09 -4.01
C LEU A 83 -3.53 -12.02 -2.79
N ASP A 84 -3.11 -13.27 -3.00
CA ASP A 84 -2.87 -14.23 -1.92
C ASP A 84 -1.67 -13.80 -1.07
N ALA A 85 -0.56 -13.38 -1.69
CA ALA A 85 0.60 -12.84 -0.97
C ALA A 85 0.25 -11.56 -0.21
N ARG A 86 -0.52 -10.65 -0.82
CA ARG A 86 -1.04 -9.45 -0.14
C ARG A 86 -1.88 -9.83 1.08
N ASP A 87 -2.83 -10.74 0.92
CA ASP A 87 -3.74 -11.13 2.00
C ASP A 87 -3.01 -11.88 3.11
N GLN A 88 -2.02 -12.69 2.77
CA GLN A 88 -1.10 -13.30 3.74
C GLN A 88 -0.31 -12.24 4.52
N LEU A 89 0.22 -11.21 3.85
CA LEU A 89 0.95 -10.12 4.48
C LEU A 89 0.05 -9.37 5.48
N ILE A 90 -1.17 -9.01 5.07
CA ILE A 90 -2.16 -8.36 5.94
C ILE A 90 -2.52 -9.26 7.12
N ARG A 91 -2.74 -10.56 6.90
CA ARG A 91 -3.08 -11.51 7.96
C ARG A 91 -1.96 -11.61 8.99
N LYS A 92 -0.71 -11.77 8.56
CA LYS A 92 0.45 -11.82 9.46
C LYS A 92 0.57 -10.53 10.27
N ALA A 93 0.38 -9.36 9.65
CA ALA A 93 0.43 -8.09 10.34
C ALA A 93 -0.67 -7.97 11.42
N LYS A 94 -1.89 -8.43 11.12
CA LYS A 94 -2.99 -8.49 12.08
C LYS A 94 -2.68 -9.45 13.24
N ASP A 95 -2.12 -10.62 12.96
CA ASP A 95 -1.73 -11.59 13.98
C ASP A 95 -0.67 -11.01 14.93
N VAL A 96 0.32 -10.29 14.40
CA VAL A 96 1.33 -9.59 15.21
C VAL A 96 0.70 -8.48 16.04
N SER A 97 -0.16 -7.65 15.44
CA SER A 97 -0.85 -6.58 16.16
C SER A 97 -1.77 -7.10 17.28
N ALA A 98 -2.32 -8.30 17.12
CA ALA A 98 -3.16 -8.97 18.12
C ALA A 98 -2.35 -9.76 19.17
N ALA A 99 -1.01 -9.70 19.12
CA ALA A 99 -0.10 -10.52 19.94
C ALA A 99 -0.29 -12.04 19.79
N ASN A 100 -0.91 -12.48 18.70
CA ASN A 100 -1.06 -13.91 18.35
C ASN A 100 0.19 -14.48 17.66
N ARG A 101 1.14 -13.61 17.27
CA ARG A 101 2.40 -13.95 16.61
C ARG A 101 3.49 -12.97 17.07
N PRO A 102 4.75 -13.42 17.27
CA PRO A 102 5.84 -12.51 17.61
C PRO A 102 6.20 -11.60 16.42
N LEU A 103 6.66 -10.38 16.72
CA LEU A 103 7.09 -9.40 15.70
C LEU A 103 8.22 -9.93 14.80
N THR A 104 9.09 -10.79 15.34
CA THR A 104 10.21 -11.41 14.63
C THR A 104 9.79 -12.24 13.41
N ASP A 105 8.55 -12.77 13.42
CA ASP A 105 8.01 -13.55 12.30
C ASP A 105 7.49 -12.67 11.15
N PHE A 106 7.43 -11.36 11.38
CA PHE A 106 6.99 -10.37 10.41
C PHE A 106 8.11 -9.44 9.96
N GLN A 107 9.07 -9.13 10.84
CA GLN A 107 10.19 -8.24 10.53
C GLN A 107 11.08 -8.78 9.40
N ASP A 108 11.56 -7.89 8.55
CA ASP A 108 12.55 -8.19 7.51
C ASP A 108 13.79 -8.92 8.13
N PRO A 109 14.04 -10.18 7.73
CA PRO A 109 15.17 -10.96 8.26
C PRO A 109 16.55 -10.35 7.96
N SER A 110 16.65 -9.49 6.94
CA SER A 110 17.90 -8.83 6.56
C SER A 110 18.34 -7.75 7.56
N LEU A 111 17.43 -7.25 8.41
CA LEU A 111 17.73 -6.23 9.41
C LEU A 111 18.55 -6.74 10.61
N ASN A 112 18.64 -8.06 10.79
CA ASN A 112 19.33 -8.70 11.92
C ASN A 112 20.71 -9.28 11.54
N ARG A 113 21.30 -8.82 10.42
CA ARG A 113 22.62 -9.27 9.93
C ARG A 113 23.73 -8.29 10.24
#